data_AF-A0A101TDQ7-F1
#
_entry.id   AF-A0A101TDQ7-F1
#
_cell.length_a   1.000
_cell.length_b   1.000
_cell.length_c   1.000
_cell.angle_alpha   90.00
_cell.angle_beta   90.00
_cell.angle_gamma   90.00
#
_symmetry.space_group_name_H-M   'P 1'
#
loop_
_entity.id
_entity.type
_entity.pdbx_description
1 polymer ?
#
loop_
_entity_poly.entity_id
_entity_poly.type
_entity_poly.pdbx_seq_one_letter_code
_entity_poly.pdbx_strand_id
1 'polypeptide(L)'
;MAYGSGVMRTQLMLLDRDPAVVALACRPVELVWPEESRVVGHAPQLMARLQDGSGLLVDCAGRSGPSARLAKRARVVAAAAKAVGWSYRLAGPPDPVLVANVRWLAGYRHPRYAAGSCMSALLEAFGSPRPAVEAVCELGDPIAVWPAVFHALWNGVLRVRLDEPLHERVVVSVARQEAEAA
;
A
#
# COMPACT_ATOMS: atom_id res chain seq x y z
N MET A 1 13.45 0.09 -8.78
CA MET A 1 13.45 -0.81 -7.61
C MET A 1 13.24 -2.24 -8.07
N ALA A 2 14.21 -3.13 -7.85
CA ALA A 2 14.02 -4.57 -8.05
C ALA A 2 13.34 -5.16 -6.79
N TYR A 3 12.26 -5.92 -6.96
CA TYR A 3 11.63 -6.67 -5.87
C TYR A 3 11.97 -8.15 -6.02
N GLY A 4 12.33 -8.81 -4.92
CA GLY A 4 12.76 -10.21 -4.91
C GLY A 4 11.63 -11.24 -5.02
N SER A 5 10.36 -10.82 -4.90
CA SER A 5 9.19 -11.71 -4.99
C SER A 5 7.89 -10.97 -5.33
N GLY A 6 6.88 -11.69 -5.81
CA GLY A 6 5.54 -11.13 -6.07
C GLY A 6 4.85 -10.57 -4.81
N VAL A 7 5.09 -11.20 -3.64
CA VAL A 7 4.58 -10.72 -2.35
C VAL A 7 5.22 -9.38 -1.97
N MET A 8 6.55 -9.27 -2.12
CA MET A 8 7.27 -8.03 -1.87
C MET A 8 6.77 -6.90 -2.78
N ARG A 9 6.50 -7.18 -4.06
CA ARG A 9 5.91 -6.18 -4.96
C ARG A 9 4.56 -5.68 -4.44
N THR A 10 3.67 -6.59 -4.06
CA THR A 10 2.33 -6.17 -3.58
C THR A 10 2.43 -5.42 -2.27
N GLN A 11 3.28 -5.83 -1.32
CA GLN A 11 3.50 -5.07 -0.08
C GLN A 11 4.05 -3.68 -0.36
N LEU A 12 4.99 -3.53 -1.30
CA LEU A 12 5.49 -2.23 -1.71
C LEU A 12 4.36 -1.35 -2.28
N MET A 13 3.51 -1.89 -3.15
CA MET A 13 2.36 -1.15 -3.70
C MET A 13 1.33 -0.76 -2.63
N LEU A 14 1.06 -1.65 -1.66
CA LEU A 14 0.17 -1.35 -0.55
C LEU A 14 0.71 -0.21 0.33
N LEU A 15 2.01 -0.24 0.63
CA LEU A 15 2.66 0.82 1.40
C LEU A 15 2.76 2.14 0.63
N ASP A 16 3.04 2.10 -0.69
CA ASP A 16 3.07 3.29 -1.57
C ASP A 16 1.70 3.97 -1.68
N ARG A 17 0.62 3.21 -1.42
CA ARG A 17 -0.76 3.67 -1.44
C ARG A 17 -1.29 4.08 -0.05
N ASP A 18 -0.57 3.77 1.02
CA ASP A 18 -1.01 4.04 2.38
C ASP A 18 -0.75 5.51 2.71
N PRO A 19 -1.79 6.34 2.98
CA PRO A 19 -1.59 7.75 3.26
C PRO A 19 -0.70 7.97 4.49
N ALA A 20 -0.64 7.04 5.45
CA ALA A 20 0.23 7.16 6.62
C ALA A 20 1.72 7.04 6.28
N VAL A 21 2.09 6.57 5.08
CA VAL A 21 3.48 6.36 4.66
C VAL A 21 4.03 7.59 3.93
N VAL A 22 5.15 8.12 4.41
CA VAL A 22 5.81 9.32 3.84
C VAL A 22 7.12 9.01 3.10
N ALA A 23 7.73 7.86 3.35
CA ALA A 23 8.92 7.43 2.62
C ALA A 23 9.04 5.91 2.59
N LEU A 24 9.65 5.37 1.54
CA LEU A 24 9.86 3.94 1.35
C LEU A 24 11.30 3.63 0.94
N ALA A 25 11.83 2.54 1.48
CA ALA A 25 13.12 1.99 1.09
C ALA A 25 13.06 0.47 0.96
N CYS A 26 13.79 -0.06 -0.02
CA CYS A 26 14.03 -1.50 -0.13
C CYS A 26 15.37 -1.84 0.54
N ARG A 27 15.37 -2.83 1.43
CA ARG A 27 16.58 -3.27 2.16
C ARG A 27 17.37 -2.10 2.76
N PRO A 28 16.74 -1.28 3.63
CA PRO A 28 17.34 -0.02 4.11
C PRO A 28 18.60 -0.21 4.94
N VAL A 29 18.70 -1.34 5.66
CA VAL A 29 19.74 -1.64 6.62
C VAL A 29 19.93 -3.16 6.72
N GLU A 30 21.14 -3.58 7.09
CA GLU A 30 21.42 -4.96 7.49
C GLU A 30 21.70 -4.99 9.00
N LEU A 31 20.94 -5.80 9.73
CA LEU A 31 21.18 -6.06 11.15
C LEU A 31 22.13 -7.25 11.25
N VAL A 32 23.17 -7.12 12.05
CA VAL A 32 24.19 -8.15 12.26
C VAL A 32 24.30 -8.45 13.76
N TRP A 33 24.27 -9.73 14.13
CA TRP A 33 24.34 -10.15 15.53
C TRP A 33 25.02 -11.52 15.69
N PRO A 34 25.58 -11.81 16.88
CA PRO A 34 26.10 -13.14 17.19
C PRO A 34 24.95 -14.14 17.40
N GLU A 35 25.10 -15.33 16.84
CA GLU A 35 24.23 -16.49 17.01
C GLU A 35 25.11 -17.72 17.26
N GLU A 36 25.14 -18.20 18.51
CA GLU A 36 26.00 -19.31 18.96
C GLU A 36 27.46 -19.08 18.54
N SER A 37 27.99 -19.90 17.62
CA SER A 37 29.37 -19.87 17.15
C SER A 37 29.60 -19.03 15.89
N ARG A 38 28.57 -18.32 15.40
CA ARG A 38 28.66 -17.53 14.15
C ARG A 38 28.06 -16.14 14.29
N VAL A 39 28.48 -15.24 13.42
CA VAL A 39 27.81 -13.95 13.20
C VAL A 39 26.83 -14.11 12.04
N VAL A 40 25.59 -13.67 12.23
CA VAL A 40 24.56 -13.70 11.19
C VAL A 40 24.04 -12.32 10.88
N GLY A 41 23.71 -12.09 9.60
CA GLY A 41 23.10 -10.85 9.10
C GLY A 41 21.70 -11.08 8.54
N HIS A 42 20.82 -10.09 8.68
CA HIS A 42 19.54 -10.01 8.01
C HIS A 42 19.17 -8.56 7.66
N ALA A 43 18.86 -8.34 6.38
CA ALA A 43 18.32 -7.07 5.91
C ALA A 43 16.80 -7.22 5.69
N PRO A 44 15.96 -6.48 6.44
CA PRO A 44 14.51 -6.44 6.20
C PRO A 44 14.22 -6.03 4.76
N GLN A 45 13.26 -6.68 4.11
CA GLN A 45 13.03 -6.45 2.67
C GLN A 45 12.55 -5.04 2.35
N LEU A 46 11.69 -4.45 3.18
CA LEU A 46 11.12 -3.12 3.00
C LEU A 46 11.19 -2.32 4.30
N MET A 47 11.20 -1.00 4.17
CA MET A 47 10.91 -0.06 5.24
C MET A 47 9.99 1.03 4.77
N ALA A 48 9.01 1.34 5.61
CA ALA A 48 8.16 2.51 5.47
C ALA A 48 8.44 3.47 6.64
N ARG A 49 8.55 4.76 6.33
CA ARG A 49 8.49 5.84 7.31
C ARG A 49 7.05 6.31 7.41
N LEU A 50 6.54 6.43 8.63
CA LEU A 50 5.16 6.87 8.88
C LEU A 50 5.09 8.37 9.20
N GLN A 51 3.92 8.97 9.01
CA GLN A 51 3.65 10.39 9.29
C GLN A 51 3.92 10.76 10.76
N ASP A 52 3.67 9.85 11.70
CA ASP A 52 3.94 10.02 13.13
C ASP A 52 5.45 9.99 13.48
N GLY A 53 6.31 9.85 12.47
CA GLY A 53 7.76 9.80 12.62
C GLY A 53 8.31 8.41 12.95
N SER A 54 7.47 7.42 13.21
CA SER A 54 7.87 6.03 13.44
C SER A 54 8.24 5.31 12.14
N GLY A 55 8.86 4.14 12.27
CA GLY A 55 9.21 3.28 11.13
C GLY A 55 8.54 1.92 11.21
N LEU A 56 8.30 1.33 10.04
CA LEU A 56 7.82 -0.04 9.88
C LEU A 56 8.84 -0.81 9.03
N LEU A 57 9.40 -1.89 9.59
CA LEU A 57 10.21 -2.87 8.85
C LEU A 57 9.33 -4.03 8.40
N VAL A 58 9.46 -4.46 7.14
CA VAL A 58 8.65 -5.55 6.59
C VAL A 58 9.52 -6.60 5.91
N ASP A 59 9.29 -7.86 6.27
CA ASP A 59 9.72 -9.02 5.49
C ASP A 59 8.51 -9.74 4.92
N CYS A 60 8.67 -10.39 3.78
CA CYS A 60 7.62 -11.14 3.12
C CYS A 60 7.89 -12.65 3.24
N ALA A 61 6.91 -13.36 3.76
CA ALA A 61 6.84 -14.81 3.75
C ALA A 61 6.43 -15.34 2.36
N GLY A 62 6.80 -16.59 2.07
CA GLY A 62 6.33 -17.30 0.88
C GLY A 62 4.89 -17.77 1.03
N ARG A 63 4.34 -18.40 -0.02
CA ARG A 63 2.96 -18.94 0.01
C ARG A 63 2.74 -19.98 1.10
N SER A 64 3.75 -20.79 1.39
CA SER A 64 3.73 -21.80 2.46
C SER A 64 4.10 -21.23 3.84
N GLY A 65 4.13 -19.90 4.00
CA GLY A 65 4.56 -19.24 5.22
C GLY A 65 6.07 -18.95 5.27
N PRO A 66 6.58 -18.44 6.41
CA PRO A 66 7.99 -18.13 6.58
C PRO A 66 8.80 -19.41 6.79
N SER A 67 10.03 -19.43 6.26
CA SER A 67 10.99 -20.48 6.63
C SER A 67 11.37 -20.36 8.12
N ALA A 68 11.80 -21.46 8.75
CA ALA A 68 12.27 -21.43 10.14
C ALA A 68 13.39 -20.38 10.35
N ARG A 69 14.28 -20.24 9.36
CA ARG A 69 15.33 -19.22 9.35
C ARG A 69 14.76 -17.80 9.35
N LEU A 70 13.76 -17.52 8.50
CA LEU A 70 13.12 -16.21 8.46
C LEU A 70 12.36 -15.93 9.76
N ALA A 71 11.64 -16.90 10.30
CA ALA A 71 10.91 -16.77 11.56
C ALA A 71 11.84 -16.49 12.76
N LYS A 72 13.02 -17.13 12.82
CA LYS A 72 14.02 -16.84 13.86
C LYS A 72 14.55 -15.40 13.75
N ARG A 73 14.89 -14.97 12.53
CA ARG A 73 15.38 -13.60 12.25
C ARG A 73 14.33 -12.54 12.51
N ALA A 74 13.08 -12.81 12.16
CA ALA A 74 11.93 -11.93 12.40
C ALA A 74 11.81 -11.51 13.87
N ARG A 75 12.05 -12.43 14.82
CA ARG A 75 12.03 -12.11 16.26
C ARG A 75 13.12 -11.12 16.64
N VAL A 76 14.33 -11.26 16.11
CA VAL A 76 15.45 -10.35 16.38
C VAL A 76 15.18 -8.98 15.77
N VAL A 77 14.70 -8.93 14.52
CA VAL A 77 14.35 -7.67 13.85
C VAL A 77 13.20 -6.97 14.57
N ALA A 78 12.18 -7.71 15.01
CA ALA A 78 11.07 -7.14 15.79
C ALA A 78 11.53 -6.54 17.11
N ALA A 79 12.44 -7.20 17.83
CA ALA A 79 13.02 -6.67 19.06
C ALA A 79 13.85 -5.40 18.80
N ALA A 80 14.68 -5.40 17.75
CA ALA A 80 15.47 -4.24 17.36
C ALA A 80 14.59 -3.05 16.93
N ALA A 81 13.54 -3.30 16.14
CA ALA A 81 12.57 -2.27 15.76
C ALA A 81 11.90 -1.68 17.00
N LYS A 82 11.40 -2.52 17.90
CA LYS A 82 10.74 -2.08 19.14
C LYS A 82 11.66 -1.23 20.02
N ALA A 83 12.94 -1.57 20.10
CA ALA A 83 13.92 -0.84 20.91
C ALA A 83 14.11 0.63 20.46
N VAL A 84 13.80 0.94 19.20
CA VAL A 84 13.86 2.31 18.64
C VAL A 84 12.48 2.92 18.41
N GLY A 85 11.42 2.35 19.01
CA GLY A 85 10.05 2.83 18.85
C GLY A 85 9.44 2.53 17.47
N TRP A 86 9.99 1.57 16.73
CA TRP A 86 9.50 1.14 15.42
C TRP A 86 8.74 -0.17 15.51
N SER A 87 8.00 -0.49 14.45
CA SER A 87 7.27 -1.74 14.30
C SER A 87 7.92 -2.68 13.28
N TYR A 88 7.61 -3.96 13.39
CA TYR A 88 8.02 -4.98 12.44
C TYR A 88 6.82 -5.84 12.04
N ARG A 89 6.73 -6.16 10.75
CA ARG A 89 5.68 -7.04 10.21
C ARG A 89 6.29 -8.11 9.32
N LEU A 90 5.96 -9.37 9.60
CA LEU A 90 6.21 -10.49 8.70
C LEU A 90 4.96 -10.73 7.85
N ALA A 91 4.95 -10.21 6.62
CA ALA A 91 3.79 -10.21 5.76
C ALA A 91 3.65 -11.50 4.94
N GLY A 92 2.48 -12.12 4.97
CA GLY A 92 2.12 -13.21 4.07
C GLY A 92 1.74 -12.72 2.66
N PRO A 93 1.51 -13.64 1.71
CA PRO A 93 0.86 -13.31 0.45
C PRO A 93 -0.53 -12.71 0.71
N PRO A 94 -0.85 -11.54 0.14
CA PRO A 94 -2.21 -11.00 0.23
C PRO A 94 -3.21 -11.83 -0.60
N ASP A 95 -4.49 -11.57 -0.36
CA ASP A 95 -5.57 -12.15 -1.16
C ASP A 95 -5.37 -11.87 -2.68
N PRO A 96 -5.57 -12.85 -3.58
CA PRO A 96 -5.38 -12.66 -5.01
C PRO A 96 -6.21 -11.52 -5.63
N VAL A 97 -7.42 -11.26 -5.14
CA VAL A 97 -8.28 -10.15 -5.58
C VAL A 97 -7.64 -8.81 -5.22
N LEU A 98 -7.17 -8.68 -3.97
CA LEU A 98 -6.44 -7.50 -3.53
C LEU A 98 -5.17 -7.29 -4.36
N VAL A 99 -4.42 -8.36 -4.67
CA VAL A 99 -3.24 -8.31 -5.54
C VAL A 99 -3.59 -7.78 -6.92
N ALA A 100 -4.69 -8.25 -7.53
CA ALA A 100 -5.12 -7.81 -8.85
C ALA A 100 -5.53 -6.33 -8.86
N ASN A 101 -6.36 -5.92 -7.89
CA ASN A 101 -6.86 -4.56 -7.78
C ASN A 101 -5.75 -3.54 -7.52
N VAL A 102 -4.86 -3.82 -6.57
CA VAL A 102 -3.73 -2.94 -6.26
C VAL A 102 -2.77 -2.85 -7.44
N ARG A 103 -2.52 -3.95 -8.15
CA ARG A 103 -1.68 -3.95 -9.35
C ARG A 103 -2.29 -3.10 -10.47
N TRP A 104 -3.62 -3.15 -10.65
CA TRP A 104 -4.33 -2.30 -11.60
C TRP A 104 -4.18 -0.82 -11.23
N LEU A 105 -4.55 -0.45 -10.00
CA LEU A 105 -4.49 0.93 -9.52
C LEU A 105 -3.05 1.50 -9.52
N ALA A 106 -2.04 0.66 -9.28
CA ALA A 106 -0.63 1.08 -9.34
C ALA A 106 -0.22 1.60 -10.72
N GLY A 107 -0.95 1.25 -11.79
CA GLY A 107 -0.77 1.83 -13.13
C GLY A 107 -1.10 3.32 -13.19
N TYR A 108 -1.97 3.80 -12.29
CA TYR A 108 -2.47 5.18 -12.27
C TYR A 108 -1.83 6.04 -11.17
N ARG A 109 -0.77 5.58 -10.49
CA ARG A 109 -0.13 6.32 -9.39
C ARG A 109 0.58 7.62 -9.79
N HIS A 110 0.94 7.77 -11.08
CA HIS A 110 1.71 8.93 -11.52
C HIS A 110 0.84 10.20 -11.52
N PRO A 111 1.36 11.38 -11.11
CA PRO A 111 0.62 12.65 -11.09
C PRO A 111 0.03 13.10 -12.44
N ARG A 112 0.39 12.44 -13.54
CA ARG A 112 -0.15 12.72 -14.89
C ARG A 112 -1.63 12.35 -15.00
N TYR A 113 -2.09 11.45 -14.12
CA TYR A 113 -3.47 10.99 -14.05
C TYR A 113 -4.27 11.78 -13.00
N ALA A 114 -3.68 12.78 -12.36
CA ALA A 114 -4.41 13.61 -11.41
C ALA A 114 -5.54 14.37 -12.10
N ALA A 115 -6.69 14.47 -11.42
CA ALA A 115 -7.86 15.17 -11.94
C ALA A 115 -7.61 16.67 -12.18
N GLY A 116 -6.54 17.24 -11.64
CA GLY A 116 -6.20 18.66 -11.79
C GLY A 116 -7.36 19.56 -11.38
N SER A 117 -7.77 20.46 -12.28
CA SER A 117 -8.92 21.36 -12.09
C SER A 117 -10.26 20.62 -11.97
N CYS A 118 -10.36 19.36 -12.39
CA CYS A 118 -11.60 18.58 -12.33
C CYS A 118 -11.80 17.86 -10.98
N MET A 119 -10.88 18.02 -10.02
CA MET A 119 -10.96 17.33 -8.72
C MET A 119 -12.26 17.65 -7.97
N SER A 120 -12.70 18.91 -7.96
CA SER A 120 -13.94 19.30 -7.27
C SER A 120 -15.17 18.60 -7.85
N ALA A 121 -15.29 18.56 -9.18
CA ALA A 121 -16.38 17.85 -9.85
C ALA A 121 -16.36 16.35 -9.55
N LEU A 122 -15.16 15.75 -9.48
CA LEU A 122 -15.00 14.35 -9.11
C LEU A 122 -15.48 14.08 -7.68
N LEU A 123 -15.12 14.94 -6.73
CA LEU A 123 -15.54 14.84 -5.33
C LEU A 123 -17.04 15.04 -5.17
N GLU A 124 -17.62 16.00 -5.89
CA GLU A 124 -19.08 16.25 -5.92
C GLU A 124 -19.83 15.02 -6.46
N ALA A 125 -19.37 14.45 -7.57
CA ALA A 125 -19.99 13.28 -8.19
C ALA A 125 -19.98 12.04 -7.28
N PHE A 126 -18.94 11.88 -6.45
CA PHE A 126 -18.80 10.79 -5.48
C PHE A 126 -19.17 11.16 -4.04
N GLY A 127 -19.84 12.30 -3.83
CA GLY A 127 -20.25 12.79 -2.52
C GLY A 127 -21.18 11.82 -1.78
N SER A 128 -21.95 11.02 -2.52
CA SER A 128 -22.68 9.85 -2.02
C SER A 128 -22.16 8.57 -2.68
N PRO A 129 -22.12 7.43 -1.96
CA PRO A 129 -21.74 6.14 -2.54
C PRO A 129 -22.59 5.78 -3.76
N ARG A 130 -21.95 5.57 -4.91
CA ARG A 130 -22.64 5.20 -6.16
C ARG A 130 -21.75 4.41 -7.12
N PRO A 131 -22.31 3.74 -8.15
CA PRO A 131 -21.52 3.04 -9.16
C PRO A 131 -20.60 3.99 -9.93
N ALA A 132 -19.32 3.64 -10.06
CA ALA A 132 -18.32 4.51 -10.69
C ALA A 132 -18.64 4.87 -12.14
N VAL A 133 -19.20 3.94 -12.91
CA VAL A 133 -19.60 4.15 -14.31
C VAL A 133 -20.61 5.28 -14.48
N GLU A 134 -21.54 5.47 -13.54
CA GLU A 134 -22.55 6.52 -13.66
C GLU A 134 -21.91 7.90 -13.51
N ALA A 135 -21.09 8.09 -12.48
CA ALA A 135 -20.35 9.34 -12.27
C ALA A 135 -19.40 9.64 -13.44
N VAL A 136 -18.74 8.62 -14.00
CA VAL A 136 -17.85 8.78 -15.16
C VAL A 136 -18.62 9.28 -16.38
N CYS A 137 -19.78 8.69 -16.68
CA CYS A 137 -20.62 9.11 -17.80
C CYS A 137 -21.16 10.54 -17.63
N GLU A 138 -21.44 10.98 -16.39
CA GLU A 138 -21.89 12.34 -16.09
C GLU A 138 -20.77 13.38 -16.22
N LEU A 139 -19.54 13.02 -15.85
CA LEU A 139 -18.39 13.94 -15.82
C LEU A 139 -17.76 14.21 -17.19
N GLY A 140 -18.00 13.35 -18.19
CA GLY A 140 -17.53 13.58 -19.57
C GLY A 140 -17.02 12.33 -20.27
N ASP A 141 -15.99 12.50 -21.11
CA ASP A 141 -15.39 11.40 -21.87
C ASP A 141 -14.77 10.34 -20.94
N PRO A 142 -15.28 9.08 -20.94
CA PRO A 142 -14.75 8.03 -20.09
C PRO A 142 -13.25 7.78 -20.26
N ILE A 143 -12.69 7.99 -21.46
CA ILE A 143 -11.25 7.83 -21.72
C ILE A 143 -10.43 8.82 -20.90
N ALA A 144 -10.95 10.03 -20.69
CA ALA A 144 -10.32 11.08 -19.91
C ALA A 144 -10.61 10.97 -18.40
N VAL A 145 -11.83 10.57 -18.03
CA VAL A 145 -12.28 10.58 -16.62
C VAL A 145 -11.79 9.35 -15.83
N TRP A 146 -11.80 8.15 -16.41
CA TRP A 146 -11.39 6.93 -15.71
C TRP A 146 -9.98 7.00 -15.09
N PRO A 147 -8.95 7.47 -15.80
CA PRO A 147 -7.62 7.62 -15.22
C PRO A 147 -7.60 8.49 -13.96
N ALA A 148 -8.41 9.56 -13.93
CA ALA A 148 -8.55 10.43 -12.77
C ALA A 148 -9.25 9.75 -11.59
N VAL A 149 -10.30 8.96 -11.85
CA VAL A 149 -10.97 8.13 -10.84
C VAL A 149 -9.98 7.13 -10.24
N PHE A 150 -9.24 6.39 -11.08
CA PHE A 150 -8.26 5.41 -10.62
C PHE A 150 -7.10 6.05 -9.85
N HIS A 151 -6.65 7.23 -10.28
CA HIS A 151 -5.65 8.00 -9.54
C HIS A 151 -6.18 8.45 -8.17
N ALA A 152 -7.42 8.91 -8.09
CA ALA A 152 -8.04 9.31 -6.82
C ALA A 152 -8.27 8.10 -5.89
N LEU A 153 -8.62 6.92 -6.43
CA LEU A 153 -8.67 5.65 -5.69
C LEU A 153 -7.29 5.20 -5.22
N TRP A 154 -6.23 5.42 -6.02
CA TRP A 154 -4.86 5.16 -5.62
C TRP A 154 -4.44 6.05 -4.44
N ASN A 155 -4.62 7.36 -4.54
CA ASN A 155 -4.21 8.28 -3.46
C ASN A 155 -5.14 8.25 -2.24
N GLY A 156 -6.21 7.44 -2.26
CA GLY A 156 -7.17 7.33 -1.16
C GLY A 156 -8.07 8.55 -1.00
N VAL A 157 -8.17 9.41 -2.01
CA VAL A 157 -9.17 10.49 -2.10
C VAL A 157 -10.56 9.90 -2.30
N LEU A 158 -10.65 8.86 -3.12
CA LEU A 158 -11.83 8.01 -3.26
C LEU A 158 -11.58 6.66 -2.58
N ARG A 159 -12.66 6.01 -2.12
CA ARG A 159 -12.65 4.66 -1.53
C ARG A 159 -13.52 3.70 -2.33
N VAL A 160 -13.04 2.46 -2.38
CA VAL A 160 -13.72 1.29 -2.92
C VAL A 160 -13.30 0.08 -2.10
N ARG A 161 -14.12 -0.98 -2.12
CA ARG A 161 -13.75 -2.28 -1.56
C ARG A 161 -12.71 -2.95 -2.46
N LEU A 162 -11.50 -3.15 -1.93
CA LEU A 162 -10.39 -3.78 -2.67
C LEU A 162 -10.31 -5.30 -2.46
N ASP A 163 -11.13 -5.84 -1.56
CA ASP A 163 -11.35 -7.27 -1.33
C ASP A 163 -12.33 -7.90 -2.34
N GLU A 164 -12.95 -7.10 -3.21
CA GLU A 164 -13.85 -7.53 -4.27
C GLU A 164 -13.29 -7.14 -5.65
N PRO A 165 -13.55 -7.91 -6.73
CA PRO A 165 -13.03 -7.59 -8.06
C PRO A 165 -13.40 -6.18 -8.52
N LEU A 166 -12.40 -5.39 -8.91
CA LEU A 166 -12.65 -4.05 -9.43
C LEU A 166 -13.26 -4.11 -10.84
N HIS A 167 -14.39 -3.44 -11.03
CA HIS A 167 -15.09 -3.28 -12.30
C HIS A 167 -15.83 -1.93 -12.34
N GLU A 168 -16.35 -1.51 -13.49
CA GLU A 168 -16.94 -0.18 -13.67
C GLU A 168 -18.15 0.12 -12.75
N ARG A 169 -18.90 -0.93 -12.36
CA ARG A 169 -20.09 -0.82 -11.50
C ARG A 169 -19.81 -0.84 -9.99
N VAL A 170 -18.56 -0.92 -9.56
CA VAL A 170 -18.25 -0.91 -8.12
C VAL A 170 -18.70 0.40 -7.49
N VAL A 171 -19.18 0.31 -6.26
CA VAL A 171 -19.61 1.48 -5.50
C VAL A 171 -18.38 2.22 -5.00
N VAL A 172 -18.25 3.48 -5.42
CA VAL A 172 -17.19 4.39 -5.02
C VAL A 172 -17.78 5.54 -4.22
N SER A 173 -17.02 6.05 -3.26
CA SER A 173 -17.37 7.21 -2.45
C SER A 173 -16.13 8.03 -2.12
N VAL A 174 -16.32 9.30 -1.77
CA VAL A 174 -15.24 10.10 -1.19
C VAL A 174 -14.75 9.44 0.10
N ALA A 175 -13.43 9.38 0.27
CA ALA A 175 -12.84 9.05 1.55
C ALA A 175 -13.26 10.10 2.56
N ARG A 176 -14.06 9.72 3.57
CA ARG A 176 -14.22 10.58 4.74
C ARG A 176 -12.82 10.87 5.26
N GLN A 177 -12.42 12.15 5.27
CA GLN A 177 -11.36 12.57 6.16
C GLN A 177 -11.90 12.24 7.54
N GLU A 178 -11.25 11.31 8.24
CA GLU A 178 -11.38 11.32 9.69
C GLU A 178 -10.85 12.69 10.08
N ALA A 179 -11.78 13.58 10.44
CA ALA A 179 -11.44 14.81 11.10
C ALA A 179 -10.50 14.42 12.24
N GLU A 180 -9.33 15.04 12.31
CA GLU A 180 -8.56 15.11 13.54
C GLU A 180 -9.54 15.45 14.66
N ALA A 181 -9.88 14.44 15.45
CA ALA A 181 -10.82 14.55 16.54
C ALA A 181 -10.06 14.26 17.82
N ALA A 182 -9.69 15.37 18.46
CA ALA A 182 -9.27 15.57 19.85
C ALA A 182 -7.85 15.14 20.25
#